data_AF-A0A961IER5-F1
#
_entry.id   AF-A0A961IER5-F1
#
_cell.length_a   1.000
_cell.length_b   1.000
_cell.length_c   1.000
_cell.angle_alpha   90.00
_cell.angle_beta   90.00
_cell.angle_gamma   90.00
#
_symmetry.space_group_name_H-M   'P 1'
#
loop_
_entity.id
_entity.type
_entity.pdbx_description
1 polymer ?
#
loop_
_entity_poly.entity_id
_entity_poly.type
_entity_poly.pdbx_seq_one_letter_code
_entity_poly.pdbx_strand_id
1 'polypeptide(L)' 'METNGRHRTIFIGDVHGCLHELRQMIDRLQPTTEDRVIMLGDLI' A
#
# COMPACT_ATOMS: atom_id res chain seq x y z
N MET A 1 8.76 8.01 24.85
CA MET A 1 8.19 8.82 23.75
C MET A 1 7.08 7.99 23.16
N GLU A 2 5.82 8.33 23.42
CA GLU A 2 4.68 7.59 22.89
C GLU A 2 4.40 8.05 21.47
N THR A 3 4.71 7.21 20.49
CA THR A 3 4.28 7.41 19.10
C THR A 3 2.83 6.99 19.03
N ASN A 4 1.92 7.95 18.93
CA ASN A 4 0.51 7.69 18.63
C ASN A 4 0.41 7.18 17.18
N GLY A 5 0.80 5.93 16.95
CA GLY A 5 0.85 5.30 15.64
C GLY A 5 -0.55 5.00 15.16
N ARG A 6 -1.16 5.91 14.40
CA ARG A 6 -2.48 5.67 13.82
C ARG A 6 -2.34 4.61 12.73
N HIS A 7 -2.72 3.37 13.03
CA HIS A 7 -2.79 2.27 12.06
C HIS A 7 -3.51 2.75 10.78
N ARG A 8 -2.81 2.74 9.63
CA ARG A 8 -3.39 3.17 8.35
C ARG A 8 -3.98 1.97 7.63
N THR A 9 -5.17 2.13 7.08
CA THR A 9 -5.72 1.18 6.10
C THR A 9 -5.57 1.79 4.71
N ILE A 10 -4.85 1.10 3.84
CA ILE A 10 -4.49 1.55 2.50
C ILE A 10 -5.17 0.64 1.50
N PHE A 11 -6.02 1.23 0.66
CA PHE A 11 -6.71 0.52 -0.42
C PHE A 11 -6.00 0.83 -1.75
N ILE A 12 -5.59 -0.22 -2.46
CA ILE A 12 -4.97 -0.10 -3.78
C ILE A 12 -5.97 -0.68 -4.79
N GLY A 13 -6.36 0.15 -5.75
CA GLY A 13 -7.25 -0.25 -6.86
C GLY A 13 -6.53 -1.14 -7.88
N ASP A 14 -7.11 -1.19 -9.07
CA ASP A 14 -6.65 -2.08 -10.13
C ASP A 14 -5.18 -1.85 -10.51
N VAL A 15 -4.46 -2.95 -10.71
CA VAL A 15 -3.04 -2.92 -11.12
C VAL A 15 -2.88 -3.30 -12.59
N HIS A 16 -3.68 -4.22 -13.12
CA HIS A 16 -3.65 -4.62 -14.55
C HIS A 16 -2.24 -4.99 -15.05
N GLY A 17 -1.44 -5.65 -14.20
CA GLY A 17 -0.05 -6.00 -14.53
C GLY A 17 0.97 -4.86 -14.48
N CYS A 18 0.61 -3.64 -14.06
CA CYS A 18 1.50 -2.47 -13.92
C CYS A 18 2.47 -2.58 -12.73
N LEU A 19 3.35 -3.59 -12.76
CA LEU A 19 4.30 -3.88 -11.68
C LEU A 19 5.27 -2.73 -11.40
N HIS A 20 5.70 -2.01 -12.43
CA HIS A 20 6.68 -0.93 -12.29
C HIS A 20 6.09 0.25 -11.51
N GLU A 21 4.89 0.67 -11.87
CA GLU A 21 4.12 1.74 -11.25
C GLU A 21 3.72 1.36 -9.83
N LEU A 22 3.26 0.12 -9.62
CA LEU A 22 2.98 -0.41 -8.29
C LEU A 22 4.23 -0.33 -7.41
N ARG A 23 5.40 -0.74 -7.92
CA ARG A 23 6.66 -0.65 -7.17
C ARG A 23 7.01 0.79 -6.80
N GLN A 24 6.96 1.71 -7.76
CA GLN A 24 7.21 3.14 -7.51
C GLN A 24 6.25 3.72 -6.47
N MET A 25 4.97 3.35 -6.53
CA MET A 25 3.97 3.79 -5.55
C MET A 25 4.29 3.25 -4.16
N ILE A 26 4.60 1.95 -4.02
CA ILE A 26 4.98 1.35 -2.74
C ILE A 26 6.23 2.01 -2.17
N ASP A 27 7.25 2.29 -3.00
CA ASP A 27 8.47 2.97 -2.58
C ASP A 27 8.21 4.41 -2.10
N ARG A 28 7.19 5.10 -2.63
CA ARG A 28 6.78 6.42 -2.13
C ARG A 28 5.90 6.35 -0.87
N LEU A 29 5.06 5.32 -0.79
CA LEU A 29 4.08 5.14 0.27
C LEU A 29 4.73 4.68 1.59
N GLN A 30 5.85 3.96 1.49
CA GLN A 30 6.62 3.41 2.63
C GLN A 30 5.69 2.75 3.66
N PRO A 31 4.91 1.71 3.28
CA PRO A 31 4.08 0.99 4.23
C PRO A 31 4.95 0.27 5.27
N THR A 32 4.47 0.26 6.50
CA THR A 32 5.09 -0.38 7.66
C THR A 32 4.27 -1.60 8.09
N THR A 33 4.77 -2.38 9.04
CA THR A 33 4.04 -3.54 9.60
C THR A 33 2.77 -3.16 10.36
N GLU A 34 2.64 -1.90 10.76
CA GLU A 34 1.44 -1.38 11.44
C GLU A 34 0.32 -0.99 10.45
N ASP A 35 0.62 -0.96 9.15
CA ASP A 35 -0.33 -0.62 8.11
C ASP A 35 -1.03 -1.87 7.57
N ARG A 36 -2.31 -1.71 7.25
CA ARG A 36 -3.10 -2.72 6.55
C ARG A 36 -3.25 -2.33 5.09
N VAL A 37 -2.63 -3.10 4.19
CA VAL A 37 -2.79 -2.93 2.74
C VAL A 37 -3.86 -3.89 2.21
N ILE A 38 -4.81 -3.38 1.44
CA ILE A 38 -5.89 -4.15 0.81
C ILE A 38 -5.85 -3.88 -0.69
N MET A 39 -5.59 -4.94 -1.48
CA MET A 39 -5.71 -4.91 -2.94
C MET A 39 -7.17 -5.17 -3.33
N LEU A 40 -7.76 -4.32 -4.16
CA LEU A 40 -9.18 -4.40 -4.50
C LEU A 40 -9.50 -5.46 -5.57
N GLY A 41 -8.51 -5.89 -6.35
CA GLY A 41 -8.67 -6.87 -7.43
C GLY A 41 -7.84 -6.51 -8.65
N ASP A 42 -8.12 -7.19 -9.77
CA ASP A 42 -7.60 -6.90 -11.11
C ASP A 42 -6.08 -6.65 -11.15
N LEU A 43 -5.33 -7.66 -10.67
CA LEU A 43 -3.89 -7.58 -10.54
C LEU A 43 -3.15 -7.95 -11.83
N ILE A 44 -3.77 -8.73 -12.70
CA ILE A 44 -3.17 -9.39 -13.87
C ILE A 44 -4.10 -9.21 -15.06
#